data_AF-A0A662JD25-F1
#
_entry.id   AF-A0A662JD25-F1
#
_cell.length_a   1.000
_cell.length_b   1.000
_cell.length_c   1.000
_cell.angle_alpha   90.00
_cell.angle_beta   90.00
_cell.angle_gamma   90.00
#
_symmetry.space_group_name_H-M   'P 1'
#
loop_
_entity.id
_entity.type
_entity.pdbx_description
1 polymer ?
#
loop_
_entity_poly.entity_id
_entity_poly.type
_entity_poly.pdbx_seq_one_letter_code
_entity_poly.pdbx_strand_id
1 'polypeptide(L)'
;MSAPRDLLAKLFYPASVAVIGASKNTKKMGYHVLKSLVEGGFNGSIYPVNPGYSSILGLKAYPSLREVPERVDLAIIAVPAKSAVKVLEECGEVGVKGAVLITAGLRESEVEEGAKLQEELRRVADRWGVKVIGPNTFGMVNLHANLNASFTPSFSLIKRGGVSLVSQSGGVCHLLMPYLIEQGIGMSKIVGLGNRLNVDFADMLEYLASDEHTRSIAVYIEGVDEPRRLIEALKKAVKVKPVVAYKAGRSRVADAASKSHTGSLAGSYSLYRACFRQAGAIEAEGCLDLISKAKALALQPPARGRRVAVVSLVAGLGIISADLCEAEELEIARFTAKTEEELRRILPPYTYRFNPVDLGFVANDPEKCSEAIKLVFEDPNVDLVAINYVYSWSEDFMLLPVEAIVEGHRETLKPVTMCLRYPHGVWDMEKETLEKAGIPTYPDPELAVKALSALATYGERLAREKGLKVHNP
;
A
#
# COMPACT_ATOMS: atom_id res chain seq x y z
N MET A 1 17.44 -25.41 11.73
CA MET A 1 16.53 -24.29 12.00
C MET A 1 16.43 -23.49 10.71
N SER A 2 15.24 -23.38 10.09
CA SER A 2 15.05 -22.54 8.90
C SER A 2 15.26 -21.08 9.28
N ALA A 3 15.83 -20.26 8.40
CA ALA A 3 16.06 -18.85 8.69
C ALA A 3 14.71 -18.14 8.99
N PRO A 4 14.68 -17.07 9.83
CA PRO A 4 13.45 -16.30 10.09
C PRO A 4 12.70 -15.88 8.82
N ARG A 5 13.45 -15.64 7.74
CA ARG A 5 12.95 -15.33 6.39
C ARG A 5 12.13 -16.46 5.77
N ASP A 6 12.59 -17.70 5.87
CA ASP A 6 11.92 -18.87 5.30
C ASP A 6 10.60 -19.18 6.03
N LEU A 7 10.51 -18.83 7.32
CA LEU A 7 9.31 -19.03 8.12
C LEU A 7 8.19 -18.05 7.74
N LEU A 8 8.52 -16.77 7.51
CA LEU A 8 7.52 -15.81 7.02
C LEU A 8 7.11 -16.09 5.58
N ALA A 9 8.03 -16.59 4.73
CA ALA A 9 7.68 -17.00 3.37
C ALA A 9 6.52 -18.01 3.33
N LYS A 10 6.47 -18.95 4.29
CA LYS A 10 5.37 -19.93 4.42
C LYS A 10 4.01 -19.31 4.77
N LEU A 11 3.97 -18.13 5.39
CA LEU A 11 2.72 -17.39 5.58
C LEU A 11 2.18 -16.91 4.23
N PHE A 12 3.05 -16.39 3.36
CA PHE A 12 2.63 -15.71 2.14
C PHE A 12 2.51 -16.62 0.91
N TYR A 13 3.23 -17.75 0.89
CA TYR A 13 3.20 -18.73 -0.20
C TYR A 13 2.99 -20.16 0.31
N PRO A 14 1.87 -20.45 1.01
CA PRO A 14 1.54 -21.80 1.45
C PRO A 14 1.11 -22.68 0.27
N ALA A 15 1.44 -23.98 0.31
CA ALA A 15 0.86 -24.95 -0.62
C ALA A 15 -0.51 -25.48 -0.14
N SER A 16 -0.75 -25.38 1.17
CA SER A 16 -1.96 -25.88 1.83
C SER A 16 -2.40 -24.96 2.97
N VAL A 17 -3.72 -24.74 3.07
CA VAL A 17 -4.33 -23.86 4.07
C VAL A 17 -5.46 -24.59 4.79
N ALA A 18 -5.41 -24.61 6.12
CA ALA A 18 -6.53 -25.06 6.94
C ALA A 18 -7.33 -23.87 7.49
N VAL A 19 -8.65 -23.97 7.46
CA VAL A 19 -9.57 -22.96 8.04
C VAL A 19 -10.24 -23.55 9.27
N ILE A 20 -9.70 -23.24 10.46
CA ILE A 20 -10.21 -23.74 11.73
C ILE A 20 -11.32 -22.83 12.24
N GLY A 21 -12.50 -23.40 12.45
CA GLY A 21 -13.72 -22.65 12.71
C GLY A 21 -14.54 -22.36 11.44
N ALA A 22 -14.20 -22.98 10.31
CA ALA A 22 -15.02 -22.97 9.09
C ALA A 22 -16.48 -23.35 9.40
N SER A 23 -17.46 -22.77 8.73
CA SER A 23 -18.87 -23.04 9.01
C SER A 23 -19.71 -22.88 7.75
N LYS A 24 -20.90 -23.50 7.68
CA LYS A 24 -21.96 -23.17 6.70
C LYS A 24 -22.77 -21.94 7.10
N ASN A 25 -22.66 -21.49 8.36
CA ASN A 25 -23.43 -20.36 8.86
C ASN A 25 -22.81 -19.05 8.35
N THR A 26 -23.54 -18.35 7.47
CA THR A 26 -23.14 -17.07 6.87
C THR A 26 -23.00 -15.93 7.88
N LYS A 27 -23.41 -16.12 9.14
CA LYS A 27 -23.22 -15.15 10.23
C LYS A 27 -21.88 -15.34 10.98
N LYS A 28 -21.08 -16.36 10.64
CA LYS A 28 -19.80 -16.65 11.32
C LYS A 28 -18.60 -16.25 10.45
N MET A 29 -17.58 -15.67 11.08
CA MET A 29 -16.34 -15.27 10.38
C MET A 29 -15.68 -16.42 9.63
N GLY A 30 -15.66 -17.63 10.20
CA GLY A 30 -15.07 -18.80 9.54
C GLY A 30 -15.74 -19.20 8.22
N TYR A 31 -17.03 -18.85 8.00
CA TYR A 31 -17.66 -19.00 6.68
C TYR A 31 -17.00 -18.05 5.68
N HIS A 32 -16.83 -16.78 6.04
CA HIS A 32 -16.27 -15.76 5.16
C HIS A 32 -14.78 -15.95 4.90
N VAL A 33 -14.02 -16.49 5.86
CA VAL A 33 -12.62 -16.88 5.63
C VAL A 33 -12.52 -17.96 4.56
N LEU A 34 -13.31 -19.02 4.69
CA LEU A 34 -13.32 -20.09 3.69
C LEU A 34 -13.78 -19.56 2.33
N LYS A 35 -14.84 -18.74 2.30
CA LYS A 35 -15.34 -18.09 1.11
C LYS A 35 -14.26 -17.25 0.42
N SER A 36 -13.47 -16.49 1.18
CA SER A 36 -12.41 -15.64 0.65
C SER A 36 -11.31 -16.43 -0.06
N LEU A 37 -10.91 -17.59 0.47
CA LEU A 37 -9.96 -18.48 -0.19
C LEU A 37 -10.53 -19.11 -1.47
N VAL A 38 -11.76 -19.60 -1.40
CA VAL A 38 -12.42 -20.30 -2.52
C VAL A 38 -12.71 -19.34 -3.67
N GLU A 39 -13.38 -18.21 -3.40
CA GLU A 39 -13.71 -17.21 -4.42
C GLU A 39 -12.49 -16.38 -4.84
N GLY A 40 -11.49 -16.28 -3.97
CA GLY A 40 -10.19 -15.66 -4.29
C GLY A 40 -9.33 -16.51 -5.23
N GLY A 41 -9.73 -17.74 -5.55
CA GLY A 41 -9.01 -18.60 -6.49
C GLY A 41 -7.65 -19.06 -5.95
N PHE A 42 -7.56 -19.38 -4.66
CA PHE A 42 -6.34 -19.95 -4.09
C PHE A 42 -6.00 -21.27 -4.79
N ASN A 43 -4.77 -21.38 -5.29
CA ASN A 43 -4.36 -22.51 -6.14
C ASN A 43 -3.94 -23.75 -5.34
N GLY A 44 -3.72 -23.62 -4.03
CA GLY A 44 -3.31 -24.71 -3.14
C GLY A 44 -4.48 -25.47 -2.52
N SER A 45 -4.16 -26.45 -1.70
CA SER A 45 -5.17 -27.27 -1.00
C SER A 45 -5.87 -26.49 0.11
N ILE A 46 -7.20 -26.58 0.20
CA ILE A 46 -8.01 -25.91 1.23
C ILE A 46 -8.68 -26.97 2.12
N TYR A 47 -8.45 -26.91 3.42
CA TYR A 47 -8.99 -27.83 4.42
C TYR A 47 -9.88 -27.11 5.44
N PRO A 48 -11.21 -27.11 5.26
CA PRO A 48 -12.14 -26.68 6.30
C PRO A 48 -12.06 -27.61 7.53
N VAL A 49 -11.88 -27.03 8.72
CA VAL A 49 -11.85 -27.79 9.97
C VAL A 49 -13.02 -27.37 10.86
N ASN A 50 -13.97 -28.29 11.03
CA ASN A 50 -15.13 -28.16 11.92
C ASN A 50 -15.74 -29.54 12.24
N PRO A 51 -15.92 -29.91 13.52
CA PRO A 51 -16.47 -31.22 13.91
C PRO A 51 -17.96 -31.41 13.59
N GLY A 52 -18.71 -30.34 13.33
CA GLY A 52 -20.14 -30.40 13.04
C GLY A 52 -20.50 -30.54 11.56
N TYR A 53 -19.53 -30.57 10.65
CA TYR A 53 -19.79 -30.64 9.21
C TYR A 53 -18.88 -31.66 8.52
N SER A 54 -19.44 -32.43 7.59
CA SER A 54 -18.67 -33.31 6.69
C SER A 54 -18.21 -32.60 5.41
N SER A 55 -18.86 -31.49 5.03
CA SER A 55 -18.48 -30.65 3.89
C SER A 55 -18.91 -29.19 4.07
N ILE A 56 -18.15 -28.23 3.53
CA ILE A 56 -18.44 -26.79 3.56
C ILE A 56 -17.99 -26.18 2.23
N LEU A 57 -18.85 -25.39 1.56
CA LEU A 57 -18.59 -24.78 0.24
C LEU A 57 -18.05 -25.78 -0.81
N GLY A 58 -18.59 -27.00 -0.83
CA GLY A 58 -18.18 -28.06 -1.76
C GLY A 58 -16.89 -28.80 -1.38
N LEU A 59 -16.18 -28.36 -0.34
CA LEU A 59 -14.95 -28.98 0.14
C LEU A 59 -15.25 -29.97 1.29
N LYS A 60 -14.49 -31.06 1.36
CA LYS A 60 -14.54 -32.00 2.49
C LYS A 60 -14.05 -31.31 3.75
N ALA A 61 -14.84 -31.39 4.82
CA ALA A 61 -14.48 -30.83 6.13
C ALA A 61 -13.97 -31.93 7.07
N TYR A 62 -13.06 -31.55 7.95
CA TYR A 62 -12.40 -32.44 8.91
C TYR A 62 -12.79 -32.05 10.33
N PRO A 63 -12.99 -33.01 11.26
CA PRO A 63 -13.41 -32.67 12.62
C PRO A 63 -12.30 -32.08 13.47
N SER A 64 -11.04 -32.40 13.15
CA SER A 64 -9.84 -31.85 13.76
C SER A 64 -8.75 -31.61 12.72
N LEU A 65 -7.75 -30.80 13.05
CA LEU A 65 -6.60 -30.56 12.18
C LEU A 65 -5.72 -31.81 12.06
N ARG A 66 -5.69 -32.64 13.11
CA ARG A 66 -4.98 -33.94 13.14
C ARG A 66 -5.49 -34.96 12.12
N GLU A 67 -6.72 -34.80 11.63
CA GLU A 67 -7.33 -35.69 10.65
C GLU A 67 -7.15 -35.22 9.20
N VAL A 68 -6.52 -34.06 8.98
CA VAL A 68 -6.16 -33.61 7.65
C VAL A 68 -5.04 -34.52 7.11
N PRO A 69 -5.21 -35.15 5.93
CA PRO A 69 -4.31 -36.20 5.44
C PRO A 69 -2.95 -35.66 4.96
N GLU A 70 -2.88 -34.37 4.65
CA GLU A 70 -1.70 -33.70 4.13
C GLU A 70 -1.15 -32.68 5.11
N ARG A 71 0.14 -32.37 4.97
CA ARG A 71 0.80 -31.34 5.77
C ARG A 71 0.15 -29.99 5.49
N VAL A 72 -0.22 -29.28 6.55
CA VAL A 72 -0.76 -27.91 6.50
C VAL A 72 0.38 -26.90 6.66
N ASP A 73 0.51 -25.96 5.71
CA ASP A 73 1.51 -24.88 5.80
C ASP A 73 1.01 -23.68 6.59
N LEU A 74 -0.25 -23.29 6.36
CA LEU A 74 -0.91 -22.15 6.98
C LEU A 74 -2.22 -22.53 7.67
N ALA A 75 -2.38 -22.15 8.93
CA ALA A 75 -3.64 -22.26 9.66
C ALA A 75 -4.33 -20.89 9.80
N ILE A 76 -5.58 -20.76 9.36
CA ILE A 76 -6.40 -19.59 9.64
C ILE A 76 -7.38 -19.95 10.76
N ILE A 77 -7.25 -19.29 11.89
CA ILE A 77 -7.95 -19.63 13.13
C ILE A 77 -9.04 -18.58 13.38
N ALA A 78 -10.30 -19.01 13.27
CA ALA A 78 -11.50 -18.19 13.45
C ALA A 78 -12.45 -18.82 14.49
N VAL A 79 -11.92 -19.17 15.66
CA VAL A 79 -12.65 -19.75 16.80
C VAL A 79 -12.76 -18.75 17.96
N PRO A 80 -13.65 -18.96 18.95
CA PRO A 80 -13.70 -18.13 20.16
C PRO A 80 -12.37 -18.12 20.93
N ALA A 81 -12.06 -17.02 21.64
CA ALA A 81 -10.80 -16.83 22.38
C ALA A 81 -10.43 -18.00 23.31
N LYS A 82 -11.41 -18.52 24.06
CA LYS A 82 -11.24 -19.65 24.99
C LYS A 82 -10.78 -20.95 24.32
N SER A 83 -11.04 -21.10 23.01
CA SER A 83 -10.62 -22.27 22.24
C SER A 83 -9.34 -22.04 21.45
N ALA A 84 -8.89 -20.78 21.30
CA ALA A 84 -7.77 -20.43 20.44
C ALA A 84 -6.44 -21.05 20.91
N VAL A 85 -6.19 -21.12 22.23
CA VAL A 85 -4.98 -21.73 22.80
C VAL A 85 -4.86 -23.19 22.39
N LYS A 86 -5.92 -23.98 22.62
CA LYS A 86 -5.96 -25.40 22.28
C LYS A 86 -5.78 -25.63 20.78
N VAL A 87 -6.41 -24.80 19.95
CA VAL A 87 -6.27 -24.89 18.49
C VAL A 87 -4.85 -24.56 18.05
N LEU A 88 -4.22 -23.54 18.65
CA LEU A 88 -2.85 -23.17 18.32
C LEU A 88 -1.83 -24.24 18.77
N GLU A 89 -2.08 -24.89 19.91
CA GLU A 89 -1.31 -26.06 20.36
C GLU A 89 -1.42 -27.20 19.34
N GLU A 90 -2.64 -27.52 18.89
CA GLU A 90 -2.87 -28.54 17.87
C GLU A 90 -2.17 -28.19 16.54
N CYS A 91 -2.16 -26.92 16.14
CA CYS A 91 -1.38 -26.45 14.98
C CYS A 91 0.12 -26.75 15.15
N GLY A 92 0.66 -26.49 16.34
CA GLY A 92 2.05 -26.77 16.68
C GLY A 92 2.39 -28.26 16.61
N GLU A 93 1.54 -29.12 17.19
CA GLU A 93 1.70 -30.57 17.22
C GLU A 93 1.75 -31.19 15.81
N VAL A 94 0.90 -30.73 14.90
CA VAL A 94 0.88 -31.22 13.50
C VAL A 94 1.93 -30.54 12.60
N GLY A 95 2.74 -29.64 13.17
CA GLY A 95 3.88 -29.02 12.48
C GLY A 95 3.55 -27.83 11.57
N VAL A 96 2.40 -27.17 11.77
CA VAL A 96 2.11 -25.87 11.12
C VAL A 96 3.16 -24.86 11.59
N LYS A 97 3.63 -24.01 10.66
CA LYS A 97 4.64 -22.98 10.97
C LYS A 97 4.14 -21.55 10.82
N GLY A 98 3.02 -21.34 10.13
CA GLY A 98 2.36 -20.05 10.00
C GLY A 98 0.90 -20.10 10.41
N ALA A 99 0.43 -19.09 11.13
CA ALA A 99 -0.98 -18.92 11.43
C ALA A 99 -1.46 -17.48 11.24
N VAL A 100 -2.72 -17.35 10.82
CA VAL A 100 -3.49 -16.09 10.89
C VAL A 100 -4.55 -16.28 11.95
N LEU A 101 -4.43 -15.56 13.07
CA LEU A 101 -5.34 -15.69 14.20
C LEU A 101 -6.36 -14.54 14.16
N ILE A 102 -7.53 -14.79 13.59
CA ILE A 102 -8.59 -13.77 13.44
C ILE A 102 -9.21 -13.38 14.78
N THR A 103 -9.23 -14.33 15.72
CA THR A 103 -9.89 -14.23 17.02
C THR A 103 -9.58 -12.94 17.78
N ALA A 104 -10.62 -12.26 18.23
CA ALA A 104 -10.59 -11.11 19.15
C ALA A 104 -11.02 -11.51 20.57
N GLY A 105 -11.11 -10.55 21.49
CA GLY A 105 -11.39 -10.74 22.92
C GLY A 105 -10.14 -11.05 23.75
N LEU A 106 -8.99 -10.51 23.37
CA LEU A 106 -7.69 -10.80 23.99
C LEU A 106 -7.13 -9.55 24.69
N ARG A 107 -5.88 -9.15 24.48
CA ARG A 107 -5.28 -8.01 25.23
C ARG A 107 -5.96 -6.66 25.00
N GLU A 108 -6.72 -6.53 23.90
CA GLU A 108 -7.51 -5.35 23.57
C GLU A 108 -8.83 -5.29 24.36
N SER A 109 -9.24 -6.39 25.00
CA SER A 109 -10.41 -6.42 25.86
C SER A 109 -10.12 -5.71 27.18
N GLU A 110 -11.14 -5.07 27.75
CA GLU A 110 -11.08 -4.49 29.10
C GLU A 110 -11.04 -5.56 30.21
N VAL A 111 -11.25 -6.84 29.87
CA VAL A 111 -11.27 -7.96 30.83
C VAL A 111 -9.86 -8.54 30.98
N GLU A 112 -9.38 -8.63 32.23
CA GLU A 112 -8.02 -9.10 32.55
C GLU A 112 -7.71 -10.52 32.02
N GLU A 113 -8.73 -11.39 31.92
CA GLU A 113 -8.62 -12.73 31.35
C GLU A 113 -8.10 -12.71 29.90
N GLY A 114 -8.45 -11.69 29.11
CA GLY A 114 -8.04 -11.55 27.71
C GLY A 114 -6.52 -11.38 27.55
N ALA A 115 -5.89 -10.60 28.44
CA ALA A 115 -4.43 -10.42 28.45
C ALA A 115 -3.71 -11.72 28.84
N LYS A 116 -4.25 -12.46 29.82
CA LYS A 116 -3.71 -13.77 30.24
C LYS A 116 -3.77 -14.80 29.10
N LEU A 117 -4.91 -14.85 28.39
CA LEU A 117 -5.07 -15.71 27.21
C LEU A 117 -4.10 -15.35 26.09
N GLN A 118 -3.84 -14.06 25.84
CA GLN A 118 -2.87 -13.66 24.83
C GLN A 118 -1.44 -14.08 25.18
N GLU A 119 -1.06 -13.96 26.45
CA GLU A 119 0.26 -14.40 26.91
C GLU A 119 0.42 -15.93 26.82
N GLU A 120 -0.65 -16.68 27.12
CA GLU A 120 -0.67 -18.13 26.90
C GLU A 120 -0.52 -18.49 25.41
N LEU A 121 -1.26 -17.81 24.53
CA LEU A 121 -1.11 -17.95 23.07
C LEU A 121 0.32 -17.67 22.61
N ARG A 122 0.96 -16.61 23.14
CA ARG A 122 2.37 -16.29 22.83
C ARG A 122 3.29 -17.44 23.22
N ARG A 123 3.16 -17.95 24.44
CA ARG A 123 3.98 -19.08 24.93
C ARG A 123 3.81 -20.33 24.09
N VAL A 124 2.58 -20.64 23.65
CA VAL A 124 2.31 -21.77 22.75
C VAL A 124 2.94 -21.53 21.38
N ALA A 125 2.71 -20.36 20.77
CA ALA A 125 3.28 -20.01 19.47
C ALA A 125 4.81 -20.12 19.47
N ASP A 126 5.46 -19.56 20.49
CA ASP A 126 6.91 -19.50 20.57
C ASP A 126 7.52 -20.88 20.86
N ARG A 127 6.88 -21.70 21.72
CA ARG A 127 7.30 -23.08 22.00
C ARG A 127 7.33 -23.95 20.74
N TRP A 128 6.31 -23.82 19.90
CA TRP A 128 6.18 -24.61 18.66
C TRP A 128 6.86 -23.95 17.44
N GLY A 129 7.34 -22.71 17.60
CA GLY A 129 7.92 -21.91 16.53
C GLY A 129 6.90 -21.53 15.44
N VAL A 130 5.64 -21.32 15.82
CA VAL A 130 4.56 -20.86 14.93
C VAL A 130 4.60 -19.34 14.84
N LYS A 131 4.71 -18.81 13.62
CA LYS A 131 4.61 -17.36 13.37
C LYS A 131 3.15 -16.97 13.17
N VAL A 132 2.68 -16.00 13.95
CA VAL A 132 1.26 -15.62 14.01
C VAL A 132 1.07 -14.18 13.56
N ILE A 133 0.26 -14.00 12.52
CA ILE A 133 -0.34 -12.71 12.16
C ILE A 133 -1.63 -12.54 12.98
N GLY A 134 -1.77 -11.42 13.68
CA GLY A 134 -2.81 -11.19 14.67
C GLY A 134 -2.30 -11.37 16.12
N PRO A 135 -3.16 -11.67 17.10
CA PRO A 135 -4.60 -11.88 16.98
C PRO A 135 -5.38 -10.60 16.66
N ASN A 136 -6.72 -10.65 16.71
CA ASN A 136 -7.59 -9.50 16.50
C ASN A 136 -7.25 -8.78 15.18
N THR A 137 -7.30 -9.55 14.09
CA THR A 137 -6.97 -9.06 12.76
C THR A 137 -8.06 -9.41 11.78
N PHE A 138 -8.15 -8.61 10.71
CA PHE A 138 -8.95 -9.02 9.56
C PHE A 138 -8.34 -10.19 8.79
N GLY A 139 -7.02 -10.37 8.92
CA GLY A 139 -6.23 -11.40 8.26
C GLY A 139 -5.12 -10.82 7.39
N MET A 140 -4.81 -11.51 6.30
CA MET A 140 -3.84 -11.06 5.30
C MET A 140 -4.25 -11.46 3.88
N VAL A 141 -3.69 -10.76 2.90
CA VAL A 141 -3.91 -10.98 1.48
C VAL A 141 -2.56 -10.95 0.76
N ASN A 142 -2.32 -11.93 -0.13
CA ASN A 142 -1.22 -11.92 -1.10
C ASN A 142 -1.80 -12.10 -2.50
N LEU A 143 -1.81 -11.01 -3.29
CA LEU A 143 -2.41 -10.97 -4.62
C LEU A 143 -1.57 -11.72 -5.67
N HIS A 144 -0.29 -11.98 -5.38
CA HIS A 144 0.60 -12.77 -6.24
C HIS A 144 0.45 -14.28 -6.03
N ALA A 145 -0.15 -14.70 -4.91
CA ALA A 145 -0.41 -16.11 -4.58
C ALA A 145 -1.91 -16.49 -4.61
N ASN A 146 -2.79 -15.57 -5.01
CA ASN A 146 -4.25 -15.70 -4.89
C ASN A 146 -4.69 -16.12 -3.47
N LEU A 147 -3.96 -15.66 -2.46
CA LEU A 147 -4.19 -16.01 -1.07
C LEU A 147 -4.95 -14.87 -0.39
N ASN A 148 -6.26 -15.02 -0.24
CA ASN A 148 -7.07 -14.15 0.62
C ASN A 148 -7.39 -14.88 1.94
N ALA A 149 -6.46 -14.76 2.89
CA ALA A 149 -6.57 -15.33 4.24
C ALA A 149 -7.24 -14.35 5.21
N SER A 150 -8.36 -13.74 4.77
CA SER A 150 -9.15 -12.78 5.55
C SER A 150 -10.62 -13.19 5.58
N PHE A 151 -11.43 -12.56 6.43
CA PHE A 151 -12.89 -12.74 6.41
C PHE A 151 -13.60 -11.81 5.40
N THR A 152 -12.88 -11.19 4.48
CA THR A 152 -13.44 -10.22 3.54
C THR A 152 -13.10 -10.62 2.10
N PRO A 153 -14.02 -11.32 1.40
CA PRO A 153 -13.78 -11.80 0.03
C PRO A 153 -13.45 -10.67 -0.96
N SER A 154 -14.00 -9.47 -0.75
CA SER A 154 -13.82 -8.32 -1.64
C SER A 154 -12.37 -7.84 -1.76
N PHE A 155 -11.45 -8.19 -0.85
CA PHE A 155 -10.03 -7.92 -1.05
C PHE A 155 -9.46 -8.62 -2.29
N SER A 156 -10.06 -9.72 -2.75
CA SER A 156 -9.65 -10.42 -3.98
C SER A 156 -9.98 -9.64 -5.26
N LEU A 157 -10.81 -8.58 -5.17
CA LEU A 157 -11.11 -7.69 -6.30
C LEU A 157 -10.00 -6.65 -6.55
N ILE A 158 -9.06 -6.50 -5.63
CA ILE A 158 -7.94 -5.57 -5.77
C ILE A 158 -6.99 -6.09 -6.85
N LYS A 159 -6.56 -5.20 -7.75
CA LYS A 159 -5.59 -5.54 -8.79
C LYS A 159 -4.26 -6.00 -8.18
N ARG A 160 -3.58 -6.92 -8.84
CA ARG A 160 -2.20 -7.28 -8.52
C ARG A 160 -1.28 -6.11 -8.85
N GLY A 161 -0.35 -5.79 -7.95
CA GLY A 161 0.66 -4.75 -8.17
C GLY A 161 1.83 -4.80 -7.19
N GLY A 162 2.54 -3.69 -7.04
CA GLY A 162 3.81 -3.62 -6.31
C GLY A 162 3.75 -3.07 -4.89
N VAL A 163 2.60 -2.59 -4.42
CA VAL A 163 2.49 -1.93 -3.10
C VAL A 163 2.16 -2.96 -2.02
N SER A 164 2.94 -3.00 -0.93
CA SER A 164 2.62 -3.82 0.24
C SER A 164 2.21 -2.96 1.43
N LEU A 165 1.01 -3.19 1.97
CA LEU A 165 0.48 -2.50 3.14
C LEU A 165 0.59 -3.37 4.39
N VAL A 166 1.23 -2.86 5.44
CA VAL A 166 1.23 -3.45 6.78
C VAL A 166 0.51 -2.49 7.73
N SER A 167 -0.61 -2.94 8.28
CA SER A 167 -1.45 -2.10 9.13
C SER A 167 -1.72 -2.75 10.48
N GLN A 168 -1.59 -1.97 11.54
CA GLN A 168 -2.08 -2.37 12.86
C GLN A 168 -3.61 -2.43 12.93
N SER A 169 -4.29 -1.62 12.12
CA SER A 169 -5.76 -1.51 12.09
C SER A 169 -6.37 -2.29 10.91
N GLY A 170 -7.21 -3.26 11.23
CA GLY A 170 -8.07 -3.91 10.23
C GLY A 170 -9.10 -2.95 9.63
N GLY A 171 -9.60 -1.99 10.43
CA GLY A 171 -10.54 -0.97 9.95
C GLY A 171 -9.93 -0.07 8.88
N VAL A 172 -8.67 0.32 9.03
CA VAL A 172 -7.95 1.10 7.99
C VAL A 172 -7.76 0.30 6.70
N CYS A 173 -7.53 -1.02 6.78
CA CYS A 173 -7.48 -1.85 5.58
C CYS A 173 -8.83 -1.87 4.85
N HIS A 174 -9.94 -1.93 5.59
CA HIS A 174 -11.29 -1.87 5.02
C HIS A 174 -11.66 -0.47 4.51
N LEU A 175 -11.16 0.60 5.13
CA LEU A 175 -11.30 1.96 4.62
C LEU A 175 -10.63 2.11 3.25
N LEU A 176 -9.43 1.54 3.11
CA LEU A 176 -8.64 1.64 1.88
C LEU A 176 -9.15 0.70 0.78
N MET A 177 -9.72 -0.46 1.11
CA MET A 177 -10.11 -1.47 0.12
C MET A 177 -11.02 -0.93 -1.01
N PRO A 178 -12.15 -0.24 -0.75
CA PRO A 178 -12.97 0.32 -1.83
C PRO A 178 -12.19 1.30 -2.71
N TYR A 179 -11.38 2.16 -2.09
CA TYR A 179 -10.55 3.13 -2.82
C TYR A 179 -9.49 2.45 -3.70
N LEU A 180 -8.86 1.38 -3.20
CA LEU A 180 -7.90 0.57 -3.98
C LEU A 180 -8.57 -0.06 -5.20
N ILE A 181 -9.79 -0.58 -5.05
CA ILE A 181 -10.57 -1.18 -6.14
C ILE A 181 -10.99 -0.10 -7.15
N GLU A 182 -11.62 0.97 -6.68
CA GLU A 182 -12.15 2.07 -7.51
C GLU A 182 -11.04 2.76 -8.32
N GLN A 183 -9.91 3.05 -7.67
CA GLN A 183 -8.78 3.72 -8.32
C GLN A 183 -7.84 2.77 -9.05
N GLY A 184 -8.09 1.46 -9.00
CA GLY A 184 -7.26 0.44 -9.67
C GLY A 184 -5.85 0.31 -9.09
N ILE A 185 -5.64 0.66 -7.82
CA ILE A 185 -4.31 0.64 -7.19
C ILE A 185 -3.90 -0.81 -6.92
N GLY A 186 -2.87 -1.25 -7.65
CA GLY A 186 -2.37 -2.61 -7.56
C GLY A 186 -1.59 -2.89 -6.28
N MET A 187 -1.99 -3.92 -5.54
CA MET A 187 -1.35 -4.35 -4.29
C MET A 187 -0.59 -5.66 -4.48
N SER A 188 0.53 -5.81 -3.77
CA SER A 188 1.26 -7.06 -3.61
C SER A 188 0.69 -7.82 -2.41
N LYS A 189 0.80 -7.22 -1.22
CA LYS A 189 0.34 -7.81 0.04
C LYS A 189 -0.41 -6.79 0.90
N ILE A 190 -1.41 -7.25 1.63
CA ILE A 190 -2.12 -6.45 2.64
C ILE A 190 -2.12 -7.28 3.93
N VAL A 191 -1.51 -6.76 4.99
CA VAL A 191 -1.31 -7.51 6.23
C VAL A 191 -1.87 -6.73 7.40
N GLY A 192 -2.92 -7.27 8.03
CA GLY A 192 -3.42 -6.78 9.31
C GLY A 192 -2.65 -7.43 10.44
N LEU A 193 -1.82 -6.66 11.15
CA LEU A 193 -1.05 -7.18 12.28
C LEU A 193 -1.88 -7.34 13.56
N GLY A 194 -2.95 -6.54 13.70
CA GLY A 194 -3.80 -6.55 14.90
C GLY A 194 -2.98 -6.36 16.17
N ASN A 195 -3.11 -7.30 17.10
CA ASN A 195 -2.44 -7.27 18.40
C ASN A 195 -0.96 -7.72 18.37
N ARG A 196 -0.37 -8.04 17.22
CA ARG A 196 1.09 -8.28 17.09
C ARG A 196 1.60 -9.33 18.09
N LEU A 197 1.09 -10.56 18.01
CA LEU A 197 1.45 -11.66 18.93
C LEU A 197 2.95 -11.92 18.90
N ASN A 198 3.49 -12.43 17.81
CA ASN A 198 4.94 -12.69 17.68
C ASN A 198 5.50 -12.39 16.29
N VAL A 199 4.66 -11.87 15.39
CA VAL A 199 5.05 -11.18 14.16
C VAL A 199 4.72 -9.70 14.34
N ASP A 200 5.72 -8.85 14.15
CA ASP A 200 5.61 -7.41 14.31
C ASP A 200 6.01 -6.67 13.02
N PHE A 201 5.93 -5.34 13.01
CA PHE A 201 6.35 -4.50 11.89
C PHE A 201 7.80 -4.76 11.46
N ALA A 202 8.70 -5.02 12.42
CA ALA A 202 10.10 -5.29 12.11
C ALA A 202 10.28 -6.56 11.26
N ASP A 203 9.55 -7.62 11.61
CA ASP A 203 9.55 -8.88 10.86
C ASP A 203 8.99 -8.67 9.44
N MET A 204 7.90 -7.91 9.34
CA MET A 204 7.27 -7.59 8.07
C MET A 204 8.17 -6.73 7.17
N LEU A 205 8.83 -5.71 7.73
CA LEU A 205 9.75 -4.86 6.99
C LEU A 205 10.95 -5.65 6.46
N GLU A 206 11.52 -6.54 7.28
CA GLU A 206 12.62 -7.40 6.87
C GLU A 206 12.22 -8.36 5.74
N TYR A 207 11.05 -9.00 5.86
CA TYR A 207 10.51 -9.86 4.82
C TYR A 207 10.25 -9.08 3.51
N LEU A 208 9.47 -8.00 3.58
CA LEU A 208 9.03 -7.21 2.43
C LEU A 208 10.19 -6.49 1.72
N ALA A 209 11.25 -6.11 2.44
CA ALA A 209 12.46 -5.56 1.83
C ALA A 209 13.08 -6.55 0.82
N SER A 210 12.91 -7.85 1.04
CA SER A 210 13.48 -8.91 0.20
C SER A 210 12.49 -9.57 -0.77
N ASP A 211 11.20 -9.26 -0.67
CA ASP A 211 10.12 -9.86 -1.48
C ASP A 211 10.10 -9.31 -2.91
N GLU A 212 10.31 -10.13 -3.93
CA GLU A 212 10.46 -9.67 -5.32
C GLU A 212 9.24 -8.90 -5.86
N HIS A 213 8.04 -9.23 -5.39
CA HIS A 213 6.80 -8.61 -5.83
C HIS A 213 6.49 -7.27 -5.15
N THR A 214 7.14 -6.97 -4.03
CA THR A 214 7.01 -5.69 -3.33
C THR A 214 7.98 -4.68 -3.91
N ARG A 215 7.46 -3.54 -4.38
CA ARG A 215 8.22 -2.39 -4.89
C ARG A 215 8.25 -1.24 -3.90
N SER A 216 7.16 -1.01 -3.15
CA SER A 216 7.10 -0.05 -2.06
C SER A 216 6.35 -0.63 -0.85
N ILE A 217 6.67 -0.14 0.34
CA ILE A 217 6.07 -0.61 1.60
C ILE A 217 5.33 0.55 2.26
N ALA A 218 4.04 0.38 2.54
CA ALA A 218 3.23 1.29 3.34
C ALA A 218 3.04 0.71 4.74
N VAL A 219 3.29 1.50 5.79
CA VAL A 219 3.08 1.08 7.18
C VAL A 219 2.13 2.03 7.91
N TYR A 220 1.05 1.49 8.46
CA TYR A 220 0.12 2.21 9.34
C TYR A 220 0.34 1.77 10.78
N ILE A 221 0.81 2.68 11.62
CA ILE A 221 1.25 2.41 12.99
C ILE A 221 0.38 3.21 13.96
N GLU A 222 -0.19 2.53 14.95
CA GLU A 222 -0.84 3.18 16.09
C GLU A 222 0.10 3.27 17.29
N GLY A 223 0.84 2.19 17.56
CA GLY A 223 1.87 2.13 18.60
C GLY A 223 2.60 0.79 18.58
N VAL A 224 3.85 0.78 19.04
CA VAL A 224 4.68 -0.43 19.13
C VAL A 224 5.26 -0.64 20.51
N ASP A 225 5.44 -1.90 20.87
CA ASP A 225 6.01 -2.31 22.16
C ASP A 225 7.55 -2.24 22.15
N GLU A 226 8.16 -2.47 20.98
CA GLU A 226 9.62 -2.45 20.76
C GLU A 226 10.05 -1.39 19.72
N PRO A 227 9.99 -0.08 20.04
CA PRO A 227 10.26 0.98 19.06
C PRO A 227 11.67 0.93 18.45
N ARG A 228 12.69 0.52 19.22
CA ARG A 228 14.06 0.36 18.71
C ARG A 228 14.14 -0.67 17.59
N ARG A 229 13.44 -1.80 17.76
CA ARG A 229 13.42 -2.89 16.76
C ARG A 229 12.75 -2.44 15.46
N LEU A 230 11.66 -1.66 15.56
CA LEU A 230 11.02 -1.03 14.41
C LEU A 230 11.98 -0.10 13.67
N ILE A 231 12.66 0.82 14.36
CA ILE A 231 13.55 1.79 13.71
C ILE A 231 14.74 1.11 13.02
N GLU A 232 15.32 0.09 13.64
CA GLU A 232 16.42 -0.66 13.01
C GLU A 232 15.95 -1.45 11.78
N ALA A 233 14.74 -2.02 11.81
CA ALA A 233 14.16 -2.67 10.64
C ALA A 233 13.85 -1.67 9.51
N LEU A 234 13.32 -0.48 9.85
CA LEU A 234 13.07 0.60 8.89
C LEU A 234 14.37 1.02 8.20
N LYS A 235 15.45 1.32 8.97
CA LYS A 235 16.77 1.69 8.43
C LYS A 235 17.34 0.65 7.45
N LYS A 236 17.04 -0.63 7.66
CA LYS A 236 17.46 -1.71 6.75
C LYS A 236 16.56 -1.75 5.51
N ALA A 237 15.25 -1.71 5.70
CA ALA A 237 14.28 -1.80 4.61
C ALA A 237 14.41 -0.65 3.62
N VAL A 238 14.57 0.59 4.11
CA VAL A 238 14.66 1.78 3.25
C VAL A 238 15.85 1.72 2.28
N LYS A 239 16.97 1.09 2.66
CA LYS A 239 18.15 0.92 1.80
C LYS A 239 17.87 0.06 0.57
N VAL A 240 16.83 -0.78 0.63
CA VAL A 240 16.45 -1.68 -0.46
C VAL A 240 15.22 -1.16 -1.20
N LYS A 241 14.21 -0.67 -0.47
CA LYS A 241 12.91 -0.26 -1.04
C LYS A 241 12.36 0.97 -0.32
N PRO A 242 11.62 1.85 -1.01
CA PRO A 242 10.93 2.95 -0.37
C PRO A 242 9.92 2.45 0.67
N VAL A 243 9.93 3.10 1.84
CA VAL A 243 8.95 2.87 2.91
C VAL A 243 8.21 4.17 3.20
N VAL A 244 6.88 4.13 3.15
CA VAL A 244 5.99 5.22 3.56
C VAL A 244 5.36 4.85 4.90
N ALA A 245 5.44 5.73 5.87
CA ALA A 245 4.95 5.50 7.23
C ALA A 245 3.91 6.54 7.64
N TYR A 246 2.79 6.07 8.18
CA TYR A 246 1.79 6.91 8.83
C TYR A 246 1.61 6.50 10.29
N LYS A 247 1.88 7.42 11.22
CA LYS A 247 1.60 7.26 12.65
C LYS A 247 0.23 7.87 12.96
N ALA A 248 -0.72 7.06 13.40
CA ALA A 248 -1.99 7.54 13.95
C ALA A 248 -1.81 8.06 15.40
N GLY A 249 -2.81 8.75 15.94
CA GLY A 249 -2.77 9.24 17.33
C GLY A 249 -1.98 10.54 17.52
N ARG A 250 -2.22 11.54 16.66
CA ARG A 250 -1.55 12.85 16.73
C ARG A 250 -1.90 13.66 17.99
N SER A 251 -3.13 13.53 18.50
CA SER A 251 -3.59 14.22 19.71
C SER A 251 -3.47 13.34 20.94
N ARG A 252 -3.31 13.96 22.13
CA ARG A 252 -3.28 13.22 23.41
C ARG A 252 -4.51 12.33 23.64
N VAL A 253 -5.68 12.79 23.18
CA VAL A 253 -6.95 12.04 23.27
C VAL A 253 -6.92 10.80 22.37
N ALA A 254 -6.46 10.95 21.13
CA ALA A 254 -6.33 9.82 20.21
C ALA A 254 -5.25 8.82 20.65
N ASP A 255 -4.16 9.32 21.27
CA ASP A 255 -3.08 8.51 21.82
C ASP A 255 -3.56 7.65 23.01
N ALA A 256 -4.41 8.21 23.89
CA ALA A 256 -5.05 7.47 24.97
C ALA A 256 -6.05 6.41 24.44
N ALA A 257 -6.84 6.74 23.41
CA ALA A 257 -7.77 5.80 22.79
C ALA A 257 -7.04 4.60 22.14
N SER A 258 -5.87 4.83 21.53
CA SER A 258 -5.04 3.75 20.94
C SER A 258 -4.56 2.74 21.99
N LYS A 259 -4.24 3.21 23.22
CA LYS A 259 -3.87 2.34 24.34
C LYS A 259 -5.00 1.38 24.71
N SER A 260 -6.23 1.87 24.79
CA SER A 260 -7.41 1.03 25.07
C SER A 260 -7.77 0.12 23.89
N HIS A 261 -7.53 0.56 22.65
CA HIS A 261 -7.92 -0.17 21.43
C HIS A 261 -6.95 -1.28 21.02
N THR A 262 -5.65 -1.16 21.32
CA THR A 262 -4.62 -2.14 20.89
C THR A 262 -3.79 -2.73 22.02
N GLY A 263 -3.91 -2.20 23.23
CA GLY A 263 -3.08 -2.57 24.38
C GLY A 263 -1.59 -2.24 24.22
N SER A 264 -1.20 -1.47 23.19
CA SER A 264 0.21 -1.11 22.93
C SER A 264 0.61 0.17 23.67
N LEU A 265 1.90 0.32 23.97
CA LEU A 265 2.44 1.55 24.55
C LEU A 265 2.35 2.70 23.53
N ALA A 266 1.50 3.67 23.87
CA ALA A 266 1.41 4.93 23.15
C ALA A 266 2.70 5.74 23.37
N GLY A 267 3.27 6.28 22.30
CA GLY A 267 4.53 7.01 22.33
C GLY A 267 4.40 8.33 21.58
N SER A 268 5.19 9.33 22.00
CA SER A 268 5.11 10.70 21.48
C SER A 268 5.09 10.73 19.95
N TYR A 269 4.01 11.29 19.39
CA TYR A 269 3.84 11.47 17.95
C TYR A 269 5.06 12.16 17.31
N SER A 270 5.58 13.23 17.94
CA SER A 270 6.75 13.97 17.43
C SER A 270 8.03 13.12 17.41
N LEU A 271 8.18 12.18 18.35
CA LEU A 271 9.31 11.27 18.40
C LEU A 271 9.24 10.25 17.26
N TYR A 272 8.07 9.67 16.99
CA TYR A 272 7.87 8.77 15.85
C TYR A 272 8.23 9.47 14.53
N ARG A 273 7.75 10.71 14.33
CA ARG A 273 8.09 11.51 13.14
C ARG A 273 9.58 11.71 12.97
N ALA A 274 10.25 12.14 14.06
CA ALA A 274 11.70 12.34 14.04
C ALA A 274 12.45 11.04 13.70
N CYS A 275 12.02 9.91 14.27
CA CYS A 275 12.63 8.62 14.00
C CYS A 275 12.36 8.14 12.56
N PHE A 276 11.18 8.36 11.99
CA PHE A 276 10.90 8.04 10.58
C PHE A 276 11.82 8.83 9.64
N ARG A 277 11.95 10.14 9.86
CA ARG A 277 12.89 10.98 9.09
C ARG A 277 14.33 10.53 9.23
N GLN A 278 14.78 10.23 10.45
CA GLN A 278 16.14 9.71 10.69
C GLN A 278 16.36 8.32 10.08
N ALA A 279 15.33 7.47 10.04
CA ALA A 279 15.41 6.17 9.40
C ALA A 279 15.35 6.25 7.87
N GLY A 280 14.94 7.39 7.30
CA GLY A 280 14.79 7.58 5.86
C GLY A 280 13.45 7.08 5.29
N ALA A 281 12.45 6.87 6.14
CA ALA A 281 11.08 6.60 5.71
C ALA A 281 10.37 7.90 5.31
N ILE A 282 9.53 7.83 4.29
CA ILE A 282 8.70 8.95 3.84
C ILE A 282 7.48 9.01 4.75
N GLU A 283 7.15 10.20 5.24
CA GLU A 283 6.00 10.36 6.11
C GLU A 283 4.72 10.63 5.32
N ALA A 284 3.62 10.02 5.78
CA ALA A 284 2.28 10.31 5.31
C ALA A 284 1.43 10.95 6.41
N GLU A 285 0.50 11.81 6.00
CA GLU A 285 -0.36 12.58 6.90
C GLU A 285 -1.76 11.99 7.06
N GLY A 286 -2.10 10.99 6.24
CA GLY A 286 -3.38 10.31 6.25
C GLY A 286 -3.34 9.01 5.46
N CYS A 287 -4.44 8.24 5.49
CA CYS A 287 -4.49 6.93 4.84
C CYS A 287 -4.44 7.02 3.31
N LEU A 288 -5.11 8.00 2.70
CA LEU A 288 -5.05 8.21 1.25
C LEU A 288 -3.68 8.71 0.81
N ASP A 289 -3.07 9.61 1.58
CA ASP A 289 -1.69 10.07 1.36
C ASP A 289 -0.68 8.90 1.43
N LEU A 290 -0.81 8.04 2.46
CA LEU A 290 0.02 6.84 2.64
C LEU A 290 0.01 5.95 1.40
N ILE A 291 -1.16 5.61 0.88
CA ILE A 291 -1.29 4.75 -0.30
C ILE A 291 -0.91 5.50 -1.58
N SER A 292 -1.22 6.79 -1.69
CA SER A 292 -0.91 7.58 -2.89
C SER A 292 0.60 7.73 -3.11
N LYS A 293 1.34 8.04 -2.04
CA LYS A 293 2.81 8.05 -2.05
C LYS A 293 3.39 6.68 -2.34
N ALA A 294 2.86 5.62 -1.70
CA ALA A 294 3.33 4.26 -1.94
C ALA A 294 3.09 3.80 -3.39
N LYS A 295 1.96 4.18 -4.01
CA LYS A 295 1.65 3.94 -5.42
C LYS A 295 2.69 4.58 -6.33
N ALA A 296 2.97 5.88 -6.18
CA ALA A 296 3.98 6.56 -6.98
C ALA A 296 5.36 5.91 -6.85
N LEU A 297 5.81 5.64 -5.62
CA LEU A 297 7.10 5.00 -5.34
C LEU A 297 7.22 3.58 -5.88
N ALA A 298 6.10 2.89 -6.13
CA ALA A 298 6.10 1.57 -6.75
C ALA A 298 6.20 1.63 -8.28
N LEU A 299 5.72 2.71 -8.90
CA LEU A 299 5.53 2.81 -10.36
C LEU A 299 6.53 3.74 -11.05
N GLN A 300 7.09 4.71 -10.33
CA GLN A 300 7.91 5.79 -10.89
C GLN A 300 9.38 5.70 -10.43
N PRO A 301 10.33 6.17 -11.26
CA PRO A 301 11.73 6.30 -10.84
C PRO A 301 11.89 7.38 -9.75
N PRO A 302 12.97 7.33 -8.95
CA PRO A 302 13.32 8.44 -8.06
C PRO A 302 13.61 9.71 -8.86
N ALA A 303 13.23 10.87 -8.34
CA ALA A 303 13.56 12.14 -8.97
C ALA A 303 15.04 12.51 -8.81
N ARG A 304 15.52 13.40 -9.67
CA ARG A 304 16.90 13.93 -9.62
C ARG A 304 17.03 15.26 -8.87
N GLY A 305 15.90 15.89 -8.55
CA GLY A 305 15.80 17.15 -7.84
C GLY A 305 14.35 17.42 -7.47
N ARG A 306 14.01 18.70 -7.21
CA ARG A 306 12.66 19.13 -6.76
C ARG A 306 11.95 20.05 -7.76
N ARG A 307 12.54 20.29 -8.94
CA ARG A 307 12.00 21.22 -9.93
C ARG A 307 10.90 20.56 -10.75
N VAL A 308 9.66 21.01 -10.57
CA VAL A 308 8.45 20.47 -11.16
C VAL A 308 8.03 21.30 -12.36
N ALA A 309 7.71 20.64 -13.46
CA ALA A 309 6.89 21.23 -14.51
C ALA A 309 5.43 20.83 -14.30
N VAL A 310 4.53 21.81 -14.26
CA VAL A 310 3.09 21.57 -14.20
C VAL A 310 2.53 21.77 -15.61
N VAL A 311 1.83 20.77 -16.14
CA VAL A 311 1.08 20.86 -17.38
C VAL A 311 -0.40 20.70 -17.05
N SER A 312 -1.26 21.58 -17.55
CA SER A 312 -2.68 21.54 -17.22
C SER A 312 -3.55 21.81 -18.42
N LEU A 313 -4.62 21.03 -18.57
CA LEU A 313 -5.71 21.32 -19.50
C LEU A 313 -6.43 22.62 -19.14
N VAL A 314 -6.65 22.85 -17.85
CA VAL A 314 -7.38 24.02 -17.32
C VAL A 314 -6.50 24.80 -16.35
N ALA A 315 -6.41 26.12 -16.54
CA ALA A 315 -5.54 26.99 -15.74
C ALA A 315 -5.71 26.82 -14.21
N GLY A 316 -6.95 26.68 -13.73
CA GLY A 316 -7.25 26.56 -12.29
C GLY A 316 -6.53 25.39 -11.59
N LEU A 317 -6.44 24.23 -12.24
CA LEU A 317 -5.72 23.07 -11.68
C LEU A 317 -4.21 23.25 -11.74
N GLY A 318 -3.71 23.99 -12.73
CA GLY A 318 -2.31 24.39 -12.81
C GLY A 318 -1.91 25.25 -11.61
N ILE A 319 -2.75 26.24 -11.26
CA ILE A 319 -2.55 27.11 -10.09
C ILE A 319 -2.61 26.30 -8.80
N ILE A 320 -3.65 25.48 -8.59
CA ILE A 320 -3.77 24.61 -7.41
C ILE A 320 -2.56 23.69 -7.27
N SER A 321 -2.11 23.08 -8.36
CA SER A 321 -0.93 22.21 -8.34
C SER A 321 0.35 22.97 -8.02
N ALA A 322 0.47 24.22 -8.46
CA ALA A 322 1.63 25.05 -8.14
C ALA A 322 1.67 25.41 -6.64
N ASP A 323 0.54 25.83 -6.07
CA ASP A 323 0.41 26.10 -4.63
C ASP A 323 0.76 24.86 -3.80
N LEU A 324 0.25 23.69 -4.22
CA LEU A 324 0.54 22.41 -3.57
C LEU A 324 2.01 22.01 -3.72
N CYS A 325 2.65 22.31 -4.85
CA CYS A 325 4.08 22.03 -5.04
C CYS A 325 4.89 22.80 -3.98
N GLU A 326 4.63 24.11 -3.82
CA GLU A 326 5.30 24.91 -2.80
C GLU A 326 5.04 24.39 -1.38
N ALA A 327 3.79 24.01 -1.07
CA ALA A 327 3.41 23.45 0.23
C ALA A 327 4.12 22.12 0.55
N GLU A 328 4.47 21.33 -0.46
CA GLU A 328 5.21 20.07 -0.36
C GLU A 328 6.73 20.24 -0.57
N GLU A 329 7.22 21.49 -0.48
CA GLU A 329 8.62 21.89 -0.64
C GLU A 329 9.19 21.54 -2.04
N LEU A 330 8.35 21.43 -3.06
CA LEU A 330 8.75 21.34 -4.46
C LEU A 330 8.91 22.75 -5.07
N GLU A 331 9.69 22.85 -6.13
CA GLU A 331 9.98 24.12 -6.80
C GLU A 331 9.37 24.14 -8.19
N ILE A 332 8.70 25.22 -8.58
CA ILE A 332 8.25 25.39 -9.97
C ILE A 332 9.45 25.66 -10.87
N ALA A 333 9.71 24.75 -11.80
CA ALA A 333 10.84 24.82 -12.72
C ALA A 333 10.76 26.09 -13.60
N ARG A 334 11.89 26.77 -13.78
CA ARG A 334 12.05 27.79 -14.82
C ARG A 334 12.58 27.13 -16.08
N PHE A 335 11.78 27.12 -17.13
CA PHE A 335 12.19 26.54 -18.40
C PHE A 335 13.37 27.29 -19.02
N THR A 336 14.06 26.62 -19.93
CA THR A 336 15.07 27.27 -20.77
C THR A 336 14.42 28.25 -21.72
N ALA A 337 15.16 29.27 -22.16
CA ALA A 337 14.67 30.23 -23.15
C ALA A 337 14.17 29.56 -24.43
N LYS A 338 14.84 28.46 -24.84
CA LYS A 338 14.42 27.64 -25.99
C LYS A 338 13.04 27.04 -25.79
N THR A 339 12.81 26.38 -24.65
CA THR A 339 11.50 25.77 -24.33
C THR A 339 10.40 26.82 -24.27
N GLU A 340 10.66 27.97 -23.64
CA GLU A 340 9.67 29.07 -23.60
C GLU A 340 9.34 29.63 -24.99
N GLU A 341 10.33 29.78 -25.87
CA GLU A 341 10.13 30.25 -27.24
C GLU A 341 9.27 29.28 -28.05
N GLU A 342 9.57 27.98 -27.98
CA GLU A 342 8.79 26.95 -28.67
C GLU A 342 7.36 26.84 -28.10
N LEU A 343 7.19 26.90 -26.77
CA LEU A 343 5.87 26.95 -26.15
C LEU A 343 5.07 28.18 -26.59
N ARG A 344 5.71 29.35 -26.75
CA ARG A 344 5.04 30.56 -27.28
C ARG A 344 4.60 30.41 -28.74
N ARG A 345 5.30 29.59 -29.54
CA ARG A 345 4.95 29.30 -30.93
C ARG A 345 3.74 28.37 -31.02
N ILE A 346 3.68 27.36 -30.16
CA ILE A 346 2.64 26.32 -30.15
C ILE A 346 1.35 26.83 -29.50
N LEU A 347 1.49 27.51 -28.36
CA LEU A 347 0.38 27.90 -27.52
C LEU A 347 -0.06 29.35 -27.81
N PRO A 348 -1.39 29.61 -27.82
CA PRO A 348 -1.93 30.92 -28.15
C PRO A 348 -1.67 31.96 -27.04
N PRO A 349 -1.60 33.27 -27.37
CA PRO A 349 -1.17 34.32 -26.44
C PRO A 349 -2.11 34.60 -25.26
N TYR A 350 -3.27 33.94 -25.21
CA TYR A 350 -4.23 34.03 -24.10
C TYR A 350 -4.10 32.87 -23.08
N THR A 351 -3.18 31.93 -23.29
CA THR A 351 -2.81 30.90 -22.31
C THR A 351 -1.56 31.31 -21.54
N TYR A 352 -1.34 30.73 -20.35
CA TYR A 352 -0.07 30.87 -19.65
C TYR A 352 0.96 29.89 -20.22
N ARG A 353 1.98 30.42 -20.90
CA ARG A 353 2.93 29.67 -21.75
C ARG A 353 4.30 29.46 -21.08
N PHE A 354 4.31 29.54 -19.76
CA PHE A 354 5.46 29.32 -18.90
C PHE A 354 5.15 28.11 -18.00
N ASN A 355 5.64 28.08 -16.76
CA ASN A 355 5.29 27.04 -15.80
C ASN A 355 4.41 27.64 -14.70
N PRO A 356 3.17 27.17 -14.48
CA PRO A 356 2.48 26.07 -15.16
C PRO A 356 2.18 26.29 -16.65
N VAL A 357 2.26 25.24 -17.46
CA VAL A 357 1.84 25.27 -18.87
C VAL A 357 0.33 25.06 -18.96
N ASP A 358 -0.39 26.08 -19.42
CA ASP A 358 -1.83 26.03 -19.67
C ASP A 358 -2.09 25.66 -21.14
N LEU A 359 -2.57 24.44 -21.38
CA LEU A 359 -2.84 23.94 -22.73
C LEU A 359 -4.08 24.61 -23.34
N GLY A 360 -5.08 24.97 -22.53
CA GLY A 360 -6.36 25.49 -23.01
C GLY A 360 -6.94 24.67 -24.18
N PHE A 361 -7.39 25.35 -25.23
CA PHE A 361 -7.94 24.69 -26.44
C PHE A 361 -6.92 23.90 -27.26
N VAL A 362 -5.61 24.11 -27.06
CA VAL A 362 -4.56 23.34 -27.77
C VAL A 362 -4.59 21.87 -27.35
N ALA A 363 -5.17 21.55 -26.20
CA ALA A 363 -5.39 20.17 -25.78
C ALA A 363 -6.18 19.31 -26.79
N ASN A 364 -6.98 19.94 -27.68
CA ASN A 364 -7.75 19.25 -28.72
C ASN A 364 -7.05 19.18 -30.07
N ASP A 365 -5.86 19.78 -30.20
CA ASP A 365 -4.98 19.64 -31.35
C ASP A 365 -3.90 18.60 -30.96
N PRO A 366 -4.04 17.32 -31.39
CA PRO A 366 -3.19 16.24 -30.87
C PRO A 366 -1.71 16.47 -31.13
N GLU A 367 -1.38 17.02 -32.30
CA GLU A 367 0.01 17.29 -32.69
C GLU A 367 0.62 18.37 -31.79
N LYS A 368 -0.07 19.51 -31.63
CA LYS A 368 0.42 20.60 -30.79
C LYS A 368 0.42 20.25 -29.30
N CYS A 369 -0.58 19.51 -28.83
CA CYS A 369 -0.64 19.05 -27.44
C CYS A 369 0.53 18.10 -27.13
N SER A 370 0.80 17.16 -28.05
CA SER A 370 1.95 16.25 -27.95
C SER A 370 3.28 17.01 -27.95
N GLU A 371 3.46 17.96 -28.88
CA GLU A 371 4.67 18.79 -28.96
C GLU A 371 4.91 19.58 -27.65
N ALA A 372 3.86 20.20 -27.10
CA ALA A 372 3.95 20.93 -25.84
C ALA A 372 4.34 20.04 -24.65
N ILE A 373 3.73 18.86 -24.52
CA ILE A 373 4.06 17.89 -23.46
C ILE A 373 5.51 17.41 -23.62
N LYS A 374 5.92 17.10 -24.85
CA LYS A 374 7.29 16.66 -25.14
C LYS A 374 8.33 17.70 -24.75
N LEU A 375 8.12 18.98 -25.11
CA LEU A 375 9.02 20.08 -24.73
C LEU A 375 9.21 20.19 -23.22
N VAL A 376 8.12 20.02 -22.45
CA VAL A 376 8.17 20.03 -20.99
C VAL A 376 9.00 18.86 -20.44
N PHE A 377 8.78 17.65 -20.97
CA PHE A 377 9.58 16.49 -20.58
C PHE A 377 11.06 16.64 -20.96
N GLU A 378 11.38 17.26 -22.09
CA GLU A 378 12.77 17.41 -22.55
C GLU A 378 13.56 18.53 -21.86
N ASP A 379 12.89 19.51 -21.24
CA ASP A 379 13.57 20.68 -20.68
C ASP A 379 14.56 20.31 -19.55
N PRO A 380 15.85 20.64 -19.64
CA PRO A 380 16.86 20.19 -18.68
C PRO A 380 16.70 20.79 -17.27
N ASN A 381 15.87 21.83 -17.09
CA ASN A 381 15.58 22.42 -15.79
C ASN A 381 14.42 21.71 -15.05
N VAL A 382 13.83 20.69 -15.66
CA VAL A 382 12.70 19.93 -15.09
C VAL A 382 13.20 18.60 -14.54
N ASP A 383 12.92 18.33 -13.27
CA ASP A 383 13.24 17.08 -12.59
C ASP A 383 12.01 16.17 -12.44
N LEU A 384 10.80 16.73 -12.33
CA LEU A 384 9.52 16.03 -12.19
C LEU A 384 8.43 16.69 -13.05
N VAL A 385 7.39 15.94 -13.42
CA VAL A 385 6.24 16.45 -14.18
C VAL A 385 4.92 16.18 -13.43
N ALA A 386 4.09 17.20 -13.26
CA ALA A 386 2.71 17.07 -12.77
C ALA A 386 1.76 17.38 -13.92
N ILE A 387 0.90 16.44 -14.28
CA ILE A 387 -0.08 16.62 -15.37
C ILE A 387 -1.49 16.68 -14.79
N ASN A 388 -2.26 17.69 -15.18
CA ASN A 388 -3.64 17.89 -14.75
C ASN A 388 -4.57 17.82 -15.95
N TYR A 389 -5.45 16.83 -15.94
CA TYR A 389 -6.49 16.65 -16.96
C TYR A 389 -7.82 16.33 -16.28
N VAL A 390 -8.88 16.99 -16.73
CA VAL A 390 -10.22 16.77 -16.22
C VAL A 390 -11.21 16.76 -17.36
N TYR A 391 -12.27 15.98 -17.22
CA TYR A 391 -13.36 15.96 -18.17
C TYR A 391 -14.21 17.23 -18.02
N SER A 392 -13.99 18.21 -18.90
CA SER A 392 -14.64 19.53 -18.87
C SER A 392 -15.39 19.91 -20.14
N TRP A 393 -15.25 19.17 -21.25
CA TRP A 393 -15.98 19.39 -22.51
C TRP A 393 -16.62 18.07 -23.01
N SER A 394 -17.42 18.11 -24.08
CA SER A 394 -18.08 16.93 -24.65
C SER A 394 -17.09 15.85 -25.11
N GLU A 395 -17.50 14.57 -25.03
CA GLU A 395 -16.66 13.39 -25.37
C GLU A 395 -16.04 13.51 -26.78
N ASP A 396 -16.81 13.93 -27.78
CA ASP A 396 -16.34 14.07 -29.17
C ASP A 396 -15.27 15.16 -29.37
N PHE A 397 -15.05 16.01 -28.37
CA PHE A 397 -14.21 17.19 -28.47
C PHE A 397 -12.88 17.06 -27.73
N MET A 398 -12.76 16.13 -26.77
CA MET A 398 -11.62 16.06 -25.87
C MET A 398 -10.80 14.79 -26.07
N LEU A 399 -9.50 14.99 -26.31
CA LEU A 399 -8.54 13.90 -26.44
C LEU A 399 -7.60 13.90 -25.23
N LEU A 400 -7.42 12.73 -24.62
CA LEU A 400 -6.40 12.54 -23.60
C LEU A 400 -5.06 12.23 -24.29
N PRO A 401 -3.99 13.00 -24.06
CA PRO A 401 -2.73 12.86 -24.79
C PRO A 401 -1.87 11.69 -24.24
N VAL A 402 -2.45 10.49 -24.21
CA VAL A 402 -1.84 9.30 -23.58
C VAL A 402 -0.46 9.00 -24.17
N GLU A 403 -0.35 8.95 -25.50
CA GLU A 403 0.90 8.61 -26.19
C GLU A 403 2.01 9.60 -25.85
N ALA A 404 1.74 10.91 -25.90
CA ALA A 404 2.72 11.95 -25.60
C ALA A 404 3.24 11.86 -24.16
N ILE A 405 2.36 11.57 -23.19
CA ILE A 405 2.75 11.41 -21.79
C ILE A 405 3.60 10.16 -21.60
N VAL A 406 3.19 9.03 -22.19
CA VAL A 406 3.90 7.75 -22.12
C VAL A 406 5.29 7.86 -22.75
N GLU A 407 5.39 8.44 -23.94
CA GLU A 407 6.67 8.64 -24.63
C GLU A 407 7.57 9.61 -23.88
N GLY A 408 7.06 10.76 -23.46
CA GLY A 408 7.83 11.74 -22.68
C GLY A 408 8.40 11.14 -21.40
N HIS A 409 7.60 10.35 -20.67
CA HIS A 409 8.06 9.62 -19.49
C HIS A 409 9.13 8.58 -19.85
N ARG A 410 8.90 7.76 -20.88
CA ARG A 410 9.80 6.67 -21.27
C ARG A 410 11.16 7.16 -21.77
N GLU A 411 11.18 8.24 -22.55
CA GLU A 411 12.39 8.78 -23.18
C GLU A 411 13.28 9.53 -22.18
N THR A 412 12.67 10.22 -21.22
CA THR A 412 13.41 11.09 -20.28
C THR A 412 13.63 10.46 -18.91
N LEU A 413 12.80 9.46 -18.57
CA LEU A 413 12.73 8.85 -17.23
C LEU A 413 12.46 9.86 -16.11
N LYS A 414 11.92 11.04 -16.45
CA LYS A 414 11.48 12.00 -15.44
C LYS A 414 10.22 11.45 -14.76
N PRO A 415 10.17 11.44 -13.42
CA PRO A 415 8.99 10.97 -12.73
C PRO A 415 7.80 11.87 -13.02
N VAL A 416 6.64 11.25 -13.23
CA VAL A 416 5.38 11.94 -13.54
C VAL A 416 4.24 11.44 -12.65
N THR A 417 3.39 12.35 -12.21
CA THR A 417 2.07 12.03 -11.66
C THR A 417 0.99 12.75 -12.44
N MET A 418 -0.20 12.17 -12.49
CA MET A 418 -1.32 12.74 -13.22
C MET A 418 -2.56 12.86 -12.34
N CYS A 419 -3.09 14.08 -12.20
CA CYS A 419 -4.47 14.27 -11.76
C CYS A 419 -5.38 14.04 -12.97
N LEU A 420 -6.24 13.02 -12.89
CA LEU A 420 -7.17 12.61 -13.94
C LEU A 420 -8.55 12.37 -13.33
N ARG A 421 -9.50 13.26 -13.62
CA ARG A 421 -10.90 13.16 -13.14
C ARG A 421 -11.88 13.17 -14.30
N TYR A 422 -12.71 12.14 -14.39
CA TYR A 422 -13.66 11.95 -15.49
C TYR A 422 -14.85 11.06 -15.07
N PRO A 423 -15.99 11.09 -15.79
CA PRO A 423 -17.09 10.16 -15.58
C PRO A 423 -16.72 8.72 -15.97
N HIS A 424 -17.19 7.73 -15.22
CA HIS A 424 -16.97 6.31 -15.55
C HIS A 424 -17.45 6.00 -16.99
N GLY A 425 -16.65 5.23 -17.73
CA GLY A 425 -16.89 4.87 -19.12
C GLY A 425 -16.22 5.77 -20.16
N VAL A 426 -15.77 6.98 -19.80
CA VAL A 426 -15.23 7.95 -20.77
C VAL A 426 -13.75 7.70 -21.08
N TRP A 427 -12.88 7.70 -20.06
CA TRP A 427 -11.43 7.53 -20.21
C TRP A 427 -10.88 6.33 -19.45
N ASP A 428 -11.69 5.29 -19.26
CA ASP A 428 -11.28 4.10 -18.51
C ASP A 428 -10.13 3.35 -19.20
N MET A 429 -10.17 3.27 -20.54
CA MET A 429 -9.11 2.60 -21.33
C MET A 429 -7.81 3.41 -21.33
N GLU A 430 -7.92 4.72 -21.43
CA GLU A 430 -6.80 5.66 -21.42
C GLU A 430 -6.12 5.68 -20.06
N LYS A 431 -6.90 5.76 -18.97
CA LYS A 431 -6.39 5.60 -17.60
C LYS A 431 -5.67 4.27 -17.45
N GLU A 432 -6.26 3.17 -17.91
CA GLU A 432 -5.63 1.85 -17.81
C GLU A 432 -4.33 1.79 -18.62
N THR A 433 -4.28 2.44 -19.79
CA THR A 433 -3.07 2.51 -20.63
C THR A 433 -1.95 3.29 -19.93
N LEU A 434 -2.27 4.44 -19.34
CA LEU A 434 -1.33 5.23 -18.54
C LEU A 434 -0.79 4.42 -17.36
N GLU A 435 -1.66 3.76 -16.59
CA GLU A 435 -1.24 2.97 -15.43
C GLU A 435 -0.43 1.72 -15.81
N LYS A 436 -0.74 1.06 -16.94
CA LYS A 436 0.07 -0.04 -17.49
C LYS A 436 1.45 0.44 -17.95
N ALA A 437 1.56 1.68 -18.43
CA ALA A 437 2.82 2.33 -18.75
C ALA A 437 3.58 2.84 -17.50
N GLY A 438 3.04 2.60 -16.30
CA GLY A 438 3.67 2.98 -15.03
C GLY A 438 3.35 4.40 -14.58
N ILE A 439 2.46 5.14 -15.26
CA ILE A 439 2.10 6.52 -14.87
C ILE A 439 0.96 6.49 -13.84
N PRO A 440 1.20 6.89 -12.58
CA PRO A 440 0.17 6.88 -11.56
C PRO A 440 -0.84 8.01 -11.78
N THR A 441 -2.11 7.65 -11.92
CA THR A 441 -3.22 8.60 -11.96
C THR A 441 -3.90 8.76 -10.60
N TYR A 442 -4.38 9.96 -10.30
CA TYR A 442 -5.05 10.34 -9.06
C TYR A 442 -6.32 11.14 -9.35
N PRO A 443 -7.39 11.02 -8.54
CA PRO A 443 -8.63 11.76 -8.76
C PRO A 443 -8.56 13.22 -8.31
N ASP A 444 -7.45 13.63 -7.67
CA ASP A 444 -7.30 14.88 -6.96
C ASP A 444 -5.84 15.39 -7.05
N PRO A 445 -5.61 16.70 -7.26
CA PRO A 445 -4.27 17.27 -7.40
C PRO A 445 -3.43 17.22 -6.10
N GLU A 446 -4.05 17.31 -4.91
CA GLU A 446 -3.33 17.19 -3.64
C GLU A 446 -2.66 15.82 -3.52
N LEU A 447 -3.39 14.75 -3.86
CA LEU A 447 -2.83 13.40 -3.86
C LEU A 447 -1.73 13.23 -4.92
N ALA A 448 -1.91 13.80 -6.11
CA ALA A 448 -0.93 13.73 -7.20
C ALA A 448 0.38 14.44 -6.83
N VAL A 449 0.31 15.62 -6.22
CA VAL A 449 1.48 16.42 -5.83
C VAL A 449 2.17 15.83 -4.60
N LYS A 450 1.42 15.38 -3.57
CA LYS A 450 1.98 14.67 -2.42
C LYS A 450 2.75 13.42 -2.82
N ALA A 451 2.21 12.67 -3.79
CA ALA A 451 2.89 11.51 -4.35
C ALA A 451 4.15 11.90 -5.14
N LEU A 452 4.13 13.02 -5.86
CA LEU A 452 5.29 13.57 -6.57
C LEU A 452 6.41 13.99 -5.60
N SER A 453 6.06 14.63 -4.48
CA SER A 453 7.02 15.02 -3.43
C SER A 453 7.70 13.81 -2.77
N ALA A 454 6.99 12.69 -2.64
CA ALA A 454 7.59 11.45 -2.17
C ALA A 454 8.69 10.93 -3.11
N LEU A 455 8.54 11.09 -4.43
CA LEU A 455 9.56 10.71 -5.42
C LEU A 455 10.81 11.59 -5.34
N ALA A 456 10.63 12.90 -5.08
CA ALA A 456 11.73 13.83 -4.81
C ALA A 456 12.49 13.47 -3.53
N THR A 457 11.76 13.29 -2.43
CA THR A 457 12.32 12.90 -1.13
C THR A 457 13.09 11.57 -1.21
N TYR A 458 12.56 10.59 -1.94
CA TYR A 458 13.22 9.31 -2.18
C TYR A 458 14.51 9.47 -2.99
N GLY A 459 14.49 10.29 -4.04
CA GLY A 459 15.63 10.56 -4.90
C GLY A 459 16.79 11.23 -4.17
N GLU A 460 16.52 12.27 -3.39
CA GLU A 460 17.53 12.96 -2.56
C GLU A 460 18.19 12.04 -1.54
N ARG A 461 17.42 11.14 -0.94
CA ARG A 461 17.95 10.13 -0.02
C ARG A 461 18.92 9.21 -0.72
N LEU A 462 18.55 8.68 -1.90
CA LEU A 462 19.44 7.82 -2.70
C LEU A 462 20.71 8.55 -3.16
N ALA A 463 20.59 9.84 -3.52
CA ALA A 463 21.73 10.66 -3.89
C ALA A 463 22.70 10.84 -2.70
N ARG A 464 22.17 11.14 -1.51
CA ARG A 464 22.96 11.23 -0.26
C ARG A 464 23.68 9.92 0.07
N GLU A 465 23.00 8.78 -0.05
CA GLU A 465 23.61 7.45 0.18
C GLU A 465 24.75 7.14 -0.80
N LYS A 466 24.68 7.64 -2.03
CA LYS A 466 25.72 7.47 -3.05
C LYS A 466 26.82 8.55 -3.01
N GLY A 467 26.73 9.52 -2.10
CA GLY A 467 27.65 10.67 -2.05
C GLY A 467 27.55 11.59 -3.28
N LEU A 468 26.45 11.51 -4.03
CA LEU A 468 26.19 12.39 -5.16
C LEU A 468 25.67 13.72 -4.65
N LYS A 469 26.15 14.83 -5.21
CA LYS A 469 25.54 16.15 -4.96
C LYS A 469 24.10 16.09 -5.48
N VAL A 470 23.14 16.19 -4.56
CA VAL A 470 21.80 16.67 -4.90
C VAL A 470 22.00 18.06 -5.49
N HIS A 471 21.33 18.41 -6.59
CA HIS A 471 21.29 19.79 -7.06
C HIS A 471 20.68 20.63 -5.92
N ASN A 472 21.54 21.19 -5.08
CA ASN A 472 21.18 22.19 -4.09
C ASN A 472 21.05 23.54 -4.82
N PRO A 473 20.16 24.43 -4.34
CA PRO A 473 19.85 25.71 -4.97
C PRO A 473 21.06 26.59 -5.21
#